data_AF-A0A0D9XME4-F1
#
_entry.id   AF-A0A0D9XME4-F1
#
_cell.length_a   1.000
_cell.length_b   1.000
_cell.length_c   1.000
_cell.angle_alpha   90.00
_cell.angle_beta   90.00
_cell.angle_gamma   90.00
#
_symmetry.space_group_name_H-M   'P 1'
#
loop_
_entity.id
_entity.type
_entity.pdbx_description
1 polymer ?
#
loop_
_entity_poly.entity_id
_entity_poly.type
_entity_poly.pdbx_seq_one_letter_code
_entity_poly.pdbx_strand_id
1 'polypeptide(L)'
;MNYYPPCQQADKVIGLSPHTDVVGLMLLLQVSDVQGLQIKRDGKWFSVNALNGALIVNIGDTLEILSNGKFKSVEHRAVIHPNKERISAALFHYPRENLVLSPLPEFVKDGKLIAVIVCELWVGWRVGVTDQRLSDITVLQTPLQEKIANESAKMFKFMAINLTLRTLANSECMINH
;
A
#
# COMPACT_ATOMS: atom_id res chain seq x y z
N MET A 1 -1.62 0.08 16.81
CA MET A 1 -1.54 1.42 17.44
C MET A 1 -0.08 1.72 17.64
N ASN A 2 0.38 2.91 17.28
CA ASN A 2 1.79 3.29 17.34
C ASN A 2 1.94 4.49 18.27
N TYR A 3 2.92 4.42 19.17
CA TYR A 3 3.30 5.49 20.08
C TYR A 3 4.77 5.82 19.86
N TYR A 4 5.07 7.07 19.51
CA TYR A 4 6.42 7.57 19.30
C TYR A 4 6.72 8.61 20.38
N PRO A 5 7.53 8.29 21.40
CA PRO A 5 7.86 9.24 22.46
C PRO A 5 8.75 10.38 21.95
N PRO A 6 8.75 11.54 22.61
CA PRO A 6 9.68 12.61 22.30
C PRO A 6 11.14 12.17 22.51
N CYS A 7 12.05 12.64 21.65
CA CYS A 7 13.48 12.33 21.76
C CYS A 7 14.36 13.52 21.39
N GLN A 8 15.14 14.05 22.33
CA GLN A 8 16.05 15.19 22.08
C GLN A 8 17.10 14.93 20.99
N GLN A 9 17.35 13.66 20.66
CA GLN A 9 18.25 13.23 19.58
C GLN A 9 17.46 12.72 18.36
N ALA A 10 16.29 13.30 18.08
CA ALA A 10 15.39 12.91 16.98
C ALA A 10 16.06 12.90 15.60
N ASP A 11 17.17 13.63 15.42
CA ASP A 11 18.00 13.64 14.22
C ASP A 11 18.88 12.39 14.05
N LYS A 12 19.07 11.61 15.12
CA LYS A 12 19.94 10.41 15.17
C LYS A 12 19.18 9.10 15.24
N VAL A 13 17.86 9.15 15.44
CA VAL A 13 17.00 7.97 15.60
C VAL A 13 15.83 8.02 14.62
N ILE A 14 15.23 6.86 14.36
CA ILE A 14 14.03 6.74 13.54
C ILE A 14 12.92 6.08 14.37
N GLY A 15 11.69 6.54 14.21
CA GLY A 15 10.54 5.95 14.88
C GLY A 15 10.10 4.65 14.24
N LEU A 16 10.03 4.64 12.90
CA LEU A 16 9.79 3.45 12.10
C LEU A 16 10.67 3.52 10.85
N SER A 17 11.50 2.49 10.65
CA SER A 17 12.45 2.41 9.55
C SER A 17 11.77 2.51 8.17
N PRO A 18 12.50 2.97 7.13
CA PRO A 18 12.02 2.92 5.74
C PRO A 18 11.54 1.53 5.34
N HIS A 19 10.32 1.44 4.81
CA HIS A 19 9.71 0.19 4.30
C HIS A 19 8.56 0.49 3.34
N THR A 20 8.11 -0.52 2.61
CA THR A 20 6.79 -0.56 1.95
C THR A 20 5.84 -1.44 2.76
N ASP A 21 4.53 -1.22 2.61
CA ASP A 21 3.55 -2.08 3.27
C ASP A 21 3.27 -3.31 2.41
N VAL A 22 3.42 -4.51 2.96
CA VAL A 22 3.14 -5.77 2.25
C VAL A 22 1.63 -6.05 2.04
N VAL A 23 0.78 -5.10 2.38
CA VAL A 23 -0.70 -5.23 2.41
C VAL A 23 -1.32 -4.83 1.07
N GLY A 24 -2.64 -4.91 0.97
CA GLY A 24 -3.37 -4.24 -0.11
C GLY A 24 -3.48 -2.74 0.12
N LEU A 25 -4.13 -2.36 1.21
CA LEU A 25 -4.34 -0.96 1.60
C LEU A 25 -4.02 -0.74 3.08
N MET A 26 -3.35 0.36 3.38
CA MET A 26 -3.21 0.89 4.74
C MET A 26 -4.08 2.14 4.88
N LEU A 27 -4.87 2.19 5.97
CA LEU A 27 -5.54 3.39 6.45
C LEU A 27 -4.86 3.83 7.74
N LEU A 28 -4.33 5.05 7.78
CA LEU A 28 -3.66 5.61 8.95
C LEU A 28 -4.43 6.81 9.46
N LEU A 29 -4.89 6.72 10.70
CA LEU A 29 -5.39 7.84 11.47
C LEU A 29 -4.25 8.41 12.32
N GLN A 30 -3.95 9.68 12.12
CA GLN A 30 -3.07 10.41 13.02
C GLN A 30 -3.89 10.96 14.20
N VAL A 31 -3.59 10.48 15.40
CA VAL A 31 -4.38 10.75 16.62
C VAL A 31 -3.90 12.03 17.30
N SER A 32 -2.58 12.28 17.30
CA SER A 32 -1.97 13.52 17.77
C SER A 32 -1.74 14.52 16.64
N ASP A 33 -1.67 15.82 16.92
CA ASP A 33 -1.36 16.88 15.94
C ASP A 33 0.12 16.96 15.50
N VAL A 34 0.94 15.97 15.89
CA VAL A 34 2.38 15.93 15.64
C VAL A 34 2.70 15.22 14.32
N GLN A 35 3.33 15.95 13.40
CA GLN A 35 3.83 15.41 12.13
C GLN A 35 4.93 14.36 12.37
N GLY A 36 5.05 13.41 11.45
CA GLY A 36 6.11 12.39 11.53
C GLY A 36 6.12 11.35 10.43
N LEU A 37 5.00 11.15 9.73
CA LEU A 37 5.00 10.29 8.54
C LEU A 37 5.74 10.98 7.40
N GLN A 38 6.67 10.27 6.76
CA GLN A 38 7.35 10.70 5.56
C GLN A 38 7.27 9.63 4.48
N ILE A 39 7.07 10.05 3.23
CA ILE A 39 7.08 9.19 2.04
C ILE A 39 8.29 9.52 1.17
N LYS A 40 8.82 8.54 0.44
CA LYS A 40 9.93 8.73 -0.47
C LYS A 40 9.44 8.85 -1.91
N ARG A 41 9.88 9.91 -2.57
CA ARG A 41 9.60 10.16 -3.99
C ARG A 41 10.86 10.71 -4.64
N ASP A 42 11.23 10.18 -5.80
CA ASP A 42 12.40 10.64 -6.58
C ASP A 42 13.69 10.71 -5.72
N GLY A 43 13.88 9.72 -4.85
CA GLY A 43 15.03 9.61 -3.94
C GLY A 43 15.00 10.55 -2.73
N LYS A 44 13.96 11.38 -2.57
CA LYS A 44 13.83 12.37 -1.50
C LYS A 44 12.66 12.06 -0.56
N TRP A 45 12.78 12.47 0.70
CA TRP A 45 11.75 12.29 1.72
C TRP A 45 10.84 13.53 1.79
N PHE A 46 9.53 13.30 1.83
CA PHE A 46 8.50 14.33 1.94
C PHE A 46 7.59 14.05 3.13
N SER A 47 7.34 15.07 3.95
CA SER A 47 6.38 14.98 5.06
C SER A 47 4.95 14.92 4.55
N VAL A 48 4.15 14.03 5.15
CA VAL A 48 2.72 13.91 4.86
C VAL A 48 1.95 14.79 5.84
N ASN A 49 1.41 15.91 5.34
CA ASN A 49 0.56 16.81 6.12
C ASN A 49 -0.91 16.45 5.91
N ALA A 50 -1.46 15.64 6.80
CA ALA A 50 -2.89 15.34 6.80
C ALA A 50 -3.69 16.41 7.55
N LEU A 51 -4.90 16.70 7.08
CA LEU A 51 -5.87 17.53 7.80
C LEU A 51 -6.30 16.81 9.09
N ASN A 52 -6.67 17.58 10.12
CA ASN A 52 -7.19 17.02 11.37
C ASN A 52 -8.41 16.12 11.09
N GLY A 53 -8.37 14.90 11.61
CA GLY A 53 -9.43 13.90 11.41
C GLY A 53 -9.41 13.19 10.05
N ALA A 54 -8.49 13.54 9.14
CA ALA A 54 -8.35 12.84 7.87
C ALA A 54 -7.69 11.46 8.05
N LEU A 55 -8.07 10.53 7.19
CA LEU A 55 -7.38 9.25 7.03
C LEU A 55 -6.36 9.36 5.90
N ILE A 56 -5.12 8.98 6.19
CA ILE A 56 -4.09 8.81 5.18
C ILE A 56 -4.26 7.40 4.59
N VAL A 57 -4.37 7.31 3.27
CA VAL A 57 -4.50 6.03 2.54
C VAL A 57 -3.20 5.74 1.80
N ASN A 58 -2.61 4.58 2.04
CA ASN A 58 -1.44 4.10 1.29
C ASN A 58 -1.76 2.81 0.53
N ILE A 59 -1.18 2.70 -0.66
CA ILE A 59 -1.20 1.49 -1.49
C ILE A 59 -0.05 0.61 -1.01
N GLY A 60 -0.33 -0.67 -0.73
CA GLY A 60 0.71 -1.64 -0.42
C GLY A 60 1.09 -2.52 -1.62
N ASP A 61 2.10 -3.35 -1.41
CA ASP A 61 2.74 -4.19 -2.42
C ASP A 61 1.75 -5.14 -3.10
N THR A 62 0.74 -5.63 -2.36
CA THR A 62 -0.29 -6.51 -2.92
C THR A 62 -1.06 -5.82 -4.05
N LEU A 63 -1.43 -4.55 -3.88
CA LEU A 63 -2.13 -3.80 -4.93
C LEU A 63 -1.22 -3.41 -6.08
N GLU A 64 0.05 -3.17 -5.81
CA GLU A 64 1.02 -2.96 -6.88
C GLU A 64 1.11 -4.19 -7.79
N ILE A 65 1.22 -5.39 -7.21
CA ILE A 65 1.23 -6.66 -7.96
C ILE A 65 -0.07 -6.84 -8.75
N LEU A 66 -1.24 -6.75 -8.08
CA LEU A 66 -2.54 -6.95 -8.72
C LEU A 66 -2.79 -5.96 -9.87
N SER A 67 -2.26 -4.74 -9.76
CA SER A 67 -2.42 -3.70 -10.78
C SER A 67 -1.34 -3.70 -11.87
N ASN A 68 -0.49 -4.73 -11.91
CA ASN A 68 0.66 -4.83 -12.81
C ASN A 68 1.57 -3.59 -12.76
N GLY A 69 1.73 -3.00 -11.57
CA GLY A 69 2.59 -1.84 -11.37
C GLY A 69 1.94 -0.50 -11.69
N LYS A 70 0.64 -0.47 -12.03
CA LYS A 70 -0.10 0.78 -12.26
C LYS A 70 -0.25 1.61 -10.99
N PHE A 71 -0.55 0.97 -9.86
CA PHE A 71 -0.51 1.61 -8.55
C PHE A 71 0.82 1.28 -7.90
N LYS A 72 1.46 2.30 -7.31
CA LYS A 72 2.78 2.18 -6.71
C LYS A 72 2.68 2.12 -5.20
N SER A 73 3.29 1.08 -4.64
CA SER A 73 3.62 0.99 -3.23
C SER A 73 4.80 1.92 -2.95
N VAL A 74 4.63 2.83 -1.99
CA VAL A 74 5.60 3.90 -1.74
C VAL A 74 6.38 3.60 -0.46
N GLU A 75 7.71 3.65 -0.56
CA GLU A 75 8.59 3.56 0.60
C GLU A 75 8.29 4.72 1.55
N HIS A 76 8.04 4.42 2.81
CA HIS A 76 7.68 5.40 3.83
C HIS A 76 8.35 5.08 5.17
N ARG A 77 8.41 6.07 6.05
CA ARG A 77 9.02 5.98 7.38
C ARG A 77 8.29 6.88 8.39
N ALA A 78 8.52 6.65 9.67
CA ALA A 78 8.08 7.57 10.72
C ALA A 78 9.28 8.18 11.45
N VAL A 79 9.37 9.50 11.46
CA VAL A 79 10.36 10.26 12.23
C VAL A 79 9.83 10.61 13.61
N ILE A 80 10.73 10.84 14.56
CA ILE A 80 10.41 11.22 15.93
C ILE A 80 10.47 12.76 16.05
N HIS A 81 9.63 13.34 16.90
CA HIS A 81 9.67 14.77 17.22
C HIS A 81 10.48 14.99 18.51
N PRO A 82 11.28 16.07 18.64
CA PRO A 82 12.16 16.24 19.79
C PRO A 82 11.44 16.43 21.12
N ASN A 83 10.29 17.11 21.08
CA ASN A 83 9.63 17.64 22.27
C ASN A 83 8.16 17.21 22.44
N LYS A 84 7.63 16.42 21.51
CA LYS A 84 6.22 16.02 21.52
C LYS A 84 6.09 14.55 21.14
N GLU A 85 5.18 13.85 21.79
CA GLU A 85 4.79 12.51 21.41
C GLU A 85 3.93 12.51 20.16
N ARG A 86 4.04 11.43 19.36
CA ARG A 86 3.16 11.20 18.23
C ARG A 86 2.40 9.89 18.43
N ILE A 87 1.09 9.91 18.21
CA ILE A 87 0.21 8.75 18.27
C ILE A 87 -0.46 8.56 16.91
N SER A 88 -0.45 7.34 16.40
CA SER A 88 -1.19 6.99 15.19
C SER A 88 -1.79 5.59 15.24
N ALA A 89 -2.96 5.41 14.63
CA ALA A 89 -3.61 4.13 14.47
C ALA A 89 -3.58 3.72 12.99
N ALA A 90 -2.87 2.64 12.68
CA ALA A 90 -2.85 2.04 11.34
C ALA A 90 -3.79 0.83 11.30
N LEU A 91 -4.60 0.76 10.25
CA LEU A 91 -5.42 -0.38 9.88
C LEU A 91 -4.93 -0.92 8.54
N PHE A 92 -4.61 -2.20 8.51
CA PHE A 92 -4.02 -2.88 7.35
C PHE A 92 -5.02 -3.88 6.76
N HIS A 93 -5.26 -3.78 5.46
CA HIS A 93 -6.11 -4.72 4.72
C HIS A 93 -5.22 -5.71 3.98
N TYR A 94 -5.04 -6.88 4.58
CA TYR A 94 -4.24 -7.97 4.02
C TYR A 94 -5.04 -8.80 3.00
N PRO A 95 -4.37 -9.36 1.98
CA PRO A 95 -4.94 -10.46 1.23
C PRO A 95 -5.14 -11.68 2.14
N ARG A 96 -5.93 -12.64 1.67
CA ARG A 96 -6.08 -13.93 2.34
C ARG A 96 -4.74 -14.67 2.38
N GLU A 97 -4.48 -15.38 3.47
CA GLU A 97 -3.34 -16.31 3.57
C GLU A 97 -3.32 -17.35 2.45
N ASN A 98 -2.11 -17.71 2.03
CA ASN A 98 -1.83 -18.69 0.97
C ASN A 98 -2.47 -18.35 -0.38
N LEU A 99 -2.84 -17.08 -0.58
CA LEU A 99 -3.29 -16.59 -1.87
C LEU A 99 -2.09 -16.43 -2.80
N VAL A 100 -2.20 -16.99 -4.00
CA VAL A 100 -1.31 -16.68 -5.12
C VAL A 100 -1.74 -15.34 -5.69
N LEU A 101 -0.88 -14.33 -5.57
CA LEU A 101 -1.07 -13.01 -6.15
C LEU A 101 -0.42 -12.96 -7.53
N SER A 102 -1.19 -12.56 -8.52
CA SER A 102 -0.72 -12.24 -9.86
C SER A 102 -1.46 -11.00 -10.37
N PRO A 103 -0.89 -10.24 -11.31
CA PRO A 103 -1.59 -9.17 -11.99
C PRO A 103 -2.99 -9.61 -12.45
N LEU A 104 -3.99 -8.77 -12.21
CA LEU A 104 -5.34 -9.02 -12.71
C LEU A 104 -5.32 -8.95 -14.24
N PRO A 105 -6.12 -9.78 -14.95
CA PRO A 105 -6.10 -9.86 -16.41
C PRO A 105 -6.25 -8.50 -17.10
N GLU A 106 -7.08 -7.61 -16.57
CA GLU A 106 -7.30 -6.26 -17.10
C GLU A 106 -6.07 -5.34 -17.06
N PHE A 107 -5.06 -5.66 -16.25
CA PHE A 107 -3.80 -4.92 -16.14
C PHE A 107 -2.64 -5.59 -16.89
N VAL A 108 -2.85 -6.77 -17.46
CA VAL A 108 -1.85 -7.46 -18.28
C VAL A 108 -1.97 -6.98 -19.72
N LYS A 109 -0.95 -6.24 -20.19
CA LYS A 109 -0.80 -5.88 -21.60
C LYS A 109 0.33 -6.71 -22.19
N ASP A 110 0.11 -7.26 -23.38
CA ASP A 110 1.11 -7.98 -24.18
C ASP A 110 1.79 -9.16 -23.45
N GLY A 111 1.10 -9.77 -22.47
CA GLY A 111 1.61 -10.91 -21.70
C GLY A 111 2.71 -10.58 -20.69
N LYS A 112 3.04 -9.30 -20.47
CA LYS A 112 4.11 -8.90 -19.53
C LYS A 112 3.57 -8.83 -18.10
N LEU A 113 4.15 -9.63 -17.22
CA LEU A 113 3.85 -9.69 -15.79
C LEU A 113 5.00 -9.11 -14.98
N ILE A 114 4.69 -8.31 -13.96
CA ILE A 114 5.72 -7.76 -13.06
C ILE A 114 6.13 -8.72 -11.93
N ALA A 115 5.21 -9.59 -11.46
CA ALA A 115 5.48 -10.56 -10.39
C ALA A 115 4.32 -11.55 -10.22
N VAL A 116 4.62 -12.76 -9.76
CA VAL A 116 3.64 -13.69 -9.17
C VAL A 116 4.19 -14.15 -7.83
N ILE A 117 3.43 -13.99 -6.74
CA ILE A 117 3.93 -14.28 -5.39
C ILE A 117 2.87 -14.97 -4.54
N VAL A 118 3.29 -15.88 -3.66
CA VAL A 118 2.42 -16.52 -2.66
C VAL A 118 2.49 -15.73 -1.35
N CYS A 119 1.32 -15.36 -0.81
CA CYS A 119 1.23 -14.67 0.47
C CYS A 119 1.31 -15.66 1.65
N GLU A 120 2.44 -15.69 2.36
CA GLU A 120 2.63 -16.44 3.62
C GLU A 120 2.86 -15.43 4.77
N LEU A 121 2.09 -15.53 5.87
CA LEU A 121 2.09 -14.51 6.93
C LEU A 121 3.32 -14.51 7.86
N TRP A 122 4.27 -15.46 7.72
CA TRP A 122 5.29 -15.69 8.75
C TRP A 122 6.72 -15.92 8.24
N VAL A 123 6.96 -15.80 6.95
CA VAL A 123 8.29 -15.88 6.35
C VAL A 123 8.26 -14.95 5.16
N GLY A 124 9.17 -13.98 5.09
CA GLY A 124 9.22 -13.00 4.03
C GLY A 124 8.95 -13.61 2.66
N TRP A 125 8.21 -12.89 1.81
CA TRP A 125 7.79 -13.31 0.48
C TRP A 125 8.84 -14.18 -0.21
N ARG A 126 8.46 -15.38 -0.65
CA ARG A 126 9.24 -16.06 -1.69
C ARG A 126 8.96 -15.33 -3.00
N VAL A 127 9.74 -14.29 -3.26
CA VAL A 127 9.68 -13.55 -4.52
C VAL A 127 10.17 -14.48 -5.63
N GLY A 128 9.24 -15.09 -6.36
CA GLY A 128 9.51 -15.65 -7.67
C GLY A 128 9.49 -14.51 -8.69
N VAL A 129 10.60 -13.80 -8.88
CA VAL A 129 10.76 -12.94 -10.05
C VAL A 129 10.91 -13.87 -11.24
N THR A 130 9.88 -14.02 -12.07
CA THR A 130 9.97 -14.74 -13.33
C THR A 130 10.63 -13.83 -14.37
N ASP A 131 11.95 -13.67 -14.27
CA ASP A 131 12.78 -13.35 -15.44
C ASP A 131 12.97 -14.64 -16.26
N GLN A 132 13.05 -14.50 -17.58
CA GLN A 132 12.95 -15.54 -18.59
C GLN A 132 13.89 -16.73 -18.34
N ARG A 133 13.35 -17.86 -17.88
CA ARG A 133 13.83 -19.25 -18.13
C ARG A 133 13.11 -20.24 -17.20
N LEU A 134 11.83 -20.52 -17.39
CA LEU A 134 11.22 -21.75 -16.84
C LEU A 134 10.09 -22.23 -17.75
N SER A 135 10.43 -23.21 -18.58
CA SER A 135 9.57 -24.02 -19.42
C SER A 135 8.65 -24.98 -18.66
N ASP A 136 8.64 -24.99 -17.32
CA ASP A 136 8.08 -26.12 -16.56
C ASP A 136 7.23 -25.72 -15.35
N ILE A 137 6.36 -24.71 -15.48
CA ILE A 137 5.31 -24.46 -14.48
C ILE A 137 3.94 -24.66 -15.10
N THR A 138 3.34 -25.81 -14.76
CA THR A 138 1.93 -26.10 -15.00
C THR A 138 1.07 -25.13 -14.20
N VAL A 139 0.46 -24.16 -14.89
CA VAL A 139 -0.59 -23.31 -14.33
C VAL A 139 -1.85 -24.17 -14.19
N LEU A 140 -2.15 -24.62 -12.97
CA LEU A 140 -3.45 -25.22 -12.67
C LEU A 140 -4.47 -24.09 -12.50
N GLN A 141 -5.08 -23.65 -13.59
CA GLN A 141 -6.29 -22.84 -13.55
C GLN A 141 -7.39 -23.69 -12.90
N THR A 142 -7.79 -23.33 -11.69
CA THR A 142 -8.96 -23.95 -11.04
C THR A 142 -10.18 -23.03 -11.20
N PRO A 143 -11.39 -23.58 -11.43
CA PRO A 143 -12.63 -22.80 -11.55
C PRO A 143 -12.94 -21.90 -10.32
N LEU A 144 -12.27 -22.14 -9.20
CA LEU A 144 -12.38 -21.35 -7.98
C LEU A 144 -11.71 -19.96 -8.11
N GLN A 145 -10.64 -19.83 -8.91
CA GLN A 145 -9.95 -18.56 -9.13
C GLN A 145 -10.80 -17.57 -9.92
N GLU A 146 -11.60 -18.04 -10.87
CA GLU A 146 -12.51 -17.21 -11.67
C GLU A 146 -13.63 -16.59 -10.80
N LYS A 147 -14.11 -17.37 -9.82
CA LYS A 147 -15.15 -16.93 -8.89
C LYS A 147 -14.62 -15.88 -7.89
N ILE A 148 -13.39 -16.06 -7.41
CA ILE A 148 -12.73 -15.11 -6.51
C ILE A 148 -12.34 -13.82 -7.23
N ALA A 149 -11.80 -13.91 -8.45
CA ALA A 149 -11.50 -12.74 -9.28
C ALA A 149 -12.74 -11.88 -9.53
N ASN A 150 -13.89 -12.50 -9.80
CA ASN A 150 -15.15 -11.80 -10.01
C ASN A 150 -15.69 -11.09 -8.75
N GLU A 151 -15.55 -11.68 -7.55
CA GLU A 151 -15.98 -11.03 -6.30
C GLU A 151 -15.00 -9.93 -5.85
N SER A 152 -13.69 -10.13 -6.03
CA SER A 152 -12.68 -9.10 -5.76
C SER A 152 -12.79 -7.92 -6.74
N ALA A 153 -13.07 -8.18 -8.02
CA ALA A 153 -13.32 -7.13 -9.01
C ALA A 153 -14.55 -6.27 -8.66
N LYS A 154 -15.60 -6.84 -8.05
CA LYS A 154 -16.75 -6.06 -7.54
C LYS A 154 -16.35 -5.13 -6.40
N MET A 155 -15.54 -5.62 -5.45
CA MET A 155 -15.05 -4.82 -4.34
C MET A 155 -14.11 -3.69 -4.83
N PHE A 156 -13.22 -3.97 -5.79
CA PHE A 156 -12.37 -2.95 -6.40
C PHE A 156 -13.13 -1.95 -7.25
N LYS A 157 -14.14 -2.38 -8.01
CA LYS A 157 -14.99 -1.47 -8.79
C LYS A 157 -15.79 -0.56 -7.85
N PHE A 158 -16.28 -1.07 -6.73
CA PHE A 158 -16.92 -0.26 -5.69
C PHE A 158 -15.96 0.75 -5.05
N MET A 159 -14.73 0.32 -4.75
CA MET A 159 -13.73 1.19 -4.10
C MET A 159 -13.16 2.25 -5.07
N ALA A 160 -12.89 1.88 -6.32
CA ALA A 160 -12.39 2.78 -7.36
C ALA A 160 -13.46 3.80 -7.80
N ILE A 161 -14.73 3.38 -7.94
CA ILE A 161 -15.84 4.30 -8.24
C ILE A 161 -16.00 5.31 -7.09
N ASN A 162 -15.97 4.86 -5.83
CA ASN A 162 -16.12 5.76 -4.69
C ASN A 162 -14.91 6.68 -4.45
N LEU A 163 -13.68 6.22 -4.69
CA LEU A 163 -12.49 7.09 -4.63
C LEU A 163 -12.49 8.13 -5.75
N THR A 164 -12.90 7.76 -6.97
CA THR A 164 -12.97 8.68 -8.13
C THR A 164 -14.08 9.72 -7.95
N LEU A 165 -15.25 9.33 -7.45
CA LEU A 165 -16.34 10.27 -7.17
C LEU A 165 -16.01 11.24 -6.04
N ARG A 166 -15.24 10.83 -5.02
CA ARG A 166 -14.81 11.72 -3.92
C ARG A 166 -13.65 12.64 -4.31
N THR A 167 -12.75 12.22 -5.20
CA THR A 167 -11.70 13.12 -5.73
C THR A 167 -12.30 14.16 -6.67
N LEU A 168 -13.29 13.81 -7.50
CA LEU A 168 -14.01 14.77 -8.34
C LEU A 168 -14.83 15.78 -7.51
N ALA A 169 -15.53 15.32 -6.47
CA ALA A 169 -16.27 16.20 -5.56
C ALA A 169 -15.37 17.16 -4.75
N ASN A 170 -14.13 16.76 -4.45
CA ASN A 170 -13.17 17.63 -3.75
C ASN A 170 -12.34 18.52 -4.68
N SER A 171 -12.20 18.17 -5.98
CA SER A 171 -11.50 19.02 -6.95
C SER A 171 -12.29 20.27 -7.34
N GLU A 172 -13.63 20.26 -7.21
CA GLU A 172 -14.44 21.48 -7.41
C GLU A 172 -14.33 22.48 -6.24
N CYS A 173 -13.89 22.05 -5.06
CA CYS A 173 -13.72 22.92 -3.88
C CYS A 173 -12.33 23.59 -3.82
N MET A 174 -11.36 23.13 -4.62
CA MET A 174 -9.95 23.59 -4.54
C MET A 174 -9.52 24.53 -5.68
N ILE A 175 -10.45 24.98 -6.54
CA ILE A 175 -10.16 25.91 -7.66
C ILE A 175 -10.62 27.36 -7.38
N ASN A 176 -11.35 27.61 -6.31
CA ASN A 176 -11.68 28.98 -5.88
C ASN A 176 -11.16 29.23 -4.47
N HIS A 177 -9.93 29.75 -4.36
CA HIS A 177 -9.52 30.86 -3.48
C HIS A 177 -8.01 31.11 -3.58
#